data_AF-A0A7J9HPI8-F1
#
_entry.id   AF-A0A7J9HPI8-F1
#
_cell.length_a   1.000
_cell.length_b   1.000
_cell.length_c   1.000
_cell.angle_alpha   90.00
_cell.angle_beta   90.00
_cell.angle_gamma   90.00
#
_symmetry.space_group_name_H-M   'P 1'
#
loop_
_entity.id
_entity.type
_entity.pdbx_description
1 polymer ?
#
loop_
_entity_poly.entity_id
_entity_poly.type
_entity_poly.pdbx_seq_one_letter_code
_entity_poly.pdbx_strand_id
1 'polypeptide(L)'
;MVHADGSVAQTWNYLKQHGLQGFIDIWPRPTAIAWKIIFVYGAFEAALQLLLPGKRVEGPISPTGNRPVYKANGMAAYFVTLVTYISLWWFEIFNPTVVYDHLGEIYSALIFGSLIFCVFLYIKGHVAPSSTDSGSSGNFIIDFYWGMELYPRIGKNFDIKVFTNCRFGMMSWAVLAVTYCIKQYELNGKVSDSMLVNTTLMLVYVTKFFWWEAGYWNTMDIAHDRGLHSYFSMFNVLITEILFQALSHLNSYLGFGSWILYLLGLLGLGSIRVYFTRDVPCQPSGKPWNAGMLTFL
;
A
#
# COMPACT_ATOMS: atom_id res chain seq x y z
N MET A 1 18.07 10.48 4.02
CA MET A 1 18.83 10.80 5.25
C MET A 1 17.89 10.73 6.42
N VAL A 2 18.20 9.93 7.44
CA VAL A 2 17.43 9.95 8.70
C VAL A 2 17.92 11.17 9.48
N HIS A 3 17.06 12.17 9.66
CA HIS A 3 17.40 13.28 10.52
C HIS A 3 17.44 12.79 11.97
N ALA A 4 18.53 13.11 12.68
CA ALA A 4 18.71 12.82 14.11
C ALA A 4 18.67 11.32 14.49
N ASP A 5 19.12 10.42 13.60
CA ASP A 5 19.24 8.97 13.83
C ASP A 5 17.97 8.30 14.39
N GLY A 6 16.79 8.87 14.12
CA GLY A 6 15.50 8.37 14.60
C GLY A 6 15.17 8.75 16.05
N SER A 7 15.96 9.62 16.69
CA SER A 7 15.73 10.07 18.06
C SER A 7 14.68 11.18 18.15
N VAL A 8 13.52 10.85 18.72
CA VAL A 8 12.41 11.80 18.97
C VAL A 8 12.87 13.00 19.80
N ALA A 9 13.77 12.78 20.77
CA ALA A 9 14.27 13.84 21.65
C ALA A 9 15.13 14.86 20.91
N GLN A 10 15.97 14.39 19.99
CA GLN A 10 16.83 15.27 19.18
C GLN A 10 16.01 16.06 18.16
N THR A 11 15.03 15.43 17.50
CA THR A 11 14.11 16.12 16.58
C THR A 11 13.30 17.19 17.33
N TRP A 12 12.80 16.87 18.52
CA TRP A 12 12.05 17.83 19.34
C TRP A 12 12.91 19.03 19.76
N ASN A 13 14.15 18.79 20.20
CA ASN A 13 15.07 19.86 20.56
C ASN A 13 15.43 20.75 19.36
N TYR A 14 15.62 20.15 18.17
CA TYR A 14 15.89 20.88 16.95
C TYR A 14 14.72 21.78 16.54
N LEU A 15 13.48 21.26 16.57
CA LEU A 15 12.27 22.02 16.29
C LEU A 15 12.05 23.15 17.30
N LYS A 16 12.37 22.91 18.58
CA LYS A 16 12.29 23.95 19.62
C LYS A 16 13.30 25.08 19.39
N GLN A 17 14.47 24.79 18.84
CA GLN A 17 15.52 25.78 18.57
C GLN A 17 15.30 26.57 17.28
N HIS A 18 14.80 25.92 16.21
CA HIS A 18 14.68 26.52 14.88
C HIS A 18 13.23 26.91 14.51
N GLY A 19 12.26 26.58 15.37
CA GLY A 19 10.85 26.91 15.19
C GLY A 19 10.26 26.40 13.86
N LEU A 20 9.41 27.22 13.24
CA LEU A 20 8.74 26.93 11.96
C LEU A 20 9.73 26.77 10.80
N GLN A 21 10.86 27.47 10.82
CA GLN A 21 11.86 27.40 9.76
C GLN A 21 12.55 26.04 9.74
N GLY A 22 12.93 25.51 10.91
CA GLY A 22 13.49 24.17 11.02
C GLY A 22 12.52 23.07 10.58
N PHE A 23 11.21 23.27 10.75
CA PHE A 23 10.21 22.34 10.22
C PHE A 23 10.16 22.37 8.68
N ILE A 24 10.18 23.55 8.07
CA ILE A 24 10.17 23.72 6.60
C ILE A 24 11.43 23.14 5.98
N ASP A 25 12.58 23.27 6.66
CA ASP A 25 13.87 22.76 6.18
C ASP A 25 13.96 21.22 6.26
N ILE A 26 13.29 20.60 7.24
CA ILE A 26 13.18 19.14 7.34
C ILE A 26 12.11 18.59 6.39
N TRP A 27 11.08 19.38 6.05
CA TRP A 27 9.96 18.91 5.24
C TRP A 27 10.43 18.57 3.82
N PRO A 28 10.37 17.29 3.42
CA PRO A 28 10.79 16.92 2.07
C PRO A 28 9.83 17.53 1.06
N ARG A 29 10.37 18.22 0.05
CA ARG A 29 9.55 18.83 -1.00
C ARG A 29 9.31 17.82 -2.13
N PRO A 30 8.11 17.79 -2.73
CA PRO A 30 7.85 16.90 -3.84
C PRO A 30 8.69 17.34 -5.05
N THR A 31 9.45 16.42 -5.64
CA THR A 31 10.29 16.69 -6.81
C THR A 31 9.70 16.06 -8.07
N ALA A 32 10.10 16.57 -9.24
CA ALA A 32 9.69 16.00 -10.52
C ALA A 32 10.13 14.52 -10.69
N ILE A 33 11.25 14.14 -10.05
CA ILE A 33 11.76 12.76 -10.06
C ILE A 33 10.80 11.85 -9.27
N ALA A 34 10.40 12.26 -8.07
CA ALA A 34 9.43 11.51 -7.26
C ALA A 34 8.10 11.30 -7.99
N TRP A 35 7.55 12.36 -8.60
CA TRP A 35 6.34 12.27 -9.42
C TRP A 35 6.50 11.32 -10.60
N LYS A 36 7.65 11.36 -11.29
CA LYS A 36 7.95 10.47 -12.40
C LYS A 36 8.00 9.00 -11.95
N ILE A 37 8.66 8.70 -10.83
CA ILE A 37 8.74 7.34 -10.27
C ILE A 37 7.34 6.82 -9.95
N ILE A 38 6.54 7.60 -9.22
CA ILE A 38 5.16 7.25 -8.84
C ILE A 38 4.31 7.02 -10.08
N PHE A 39 4.39 7.90 -11.07
CA PHE A 39 3.59 7.80 -12.29
C PHE A 39 3.98 6.60 -13.15
N VAL A 40 5.28 6.35 -13.34
CA VAL A 40 5.76 5.20 -14.11
C VAL A 40 5.35 3.89 -13.43
N TYR A 41 5.52 3.81 -12.11
CA TYR A 41 5.11 2.65 -11.33
C TYR A 41 3.60 2.43 -11.38
N GLY A 42 2.80 3.49 -11.15
CA GLY A 42 1.35 3.40 -11.23
C GLY A 42 0.83 3.04 -12.62
N ALA A 43 1.44 3.59 -13.68
CA ALA A 43 1.09 3.25 -15.06
C ALA A 43 1.45 1.79 -15.40
N PHE A 44 2.59 1.30 -14.92
CA PHE A 44 2.99 -0.10 -15.08
C PHE A 44 1.99 -1.05 -14.40
N GLU A 45 1.64 -0.80 -13.13
CA GLU A 45 0.65 -1.59 -12.40
C GLU A 45 -0.75 -1.52 -13.04
N ALA A 46 -1.15 -0.35 -13.54
CA ALA A 46 -2.41 -0.18 -14.25
C ALA A 46 -2.43 -0.98 -15.57
N ALA A 47 -1.32 -0.98 -16.30
CA ALA A 47 -1.15 -1.79 -17.50
C ALA A 47 -1.22 -3.29 -17.18
N LEU A 48 -0.57 -3.75 -16.11
CA LEU A 48 -0.67 -5.15 -15.68
C LEU A 48 -2.10 -5.53 -15.29
N GLN A 49 -2.81 -4.67 -14.56
CA GLN A 49 -4.21 -4.92 -14.19
C GLN A 49 -5.11 -5.10 -15.42
N LEU A 50 -4.91 -4.29 -16.47
CA LEU A 50 -5.72 -4.36 -17.69
C LEU A 50 -5.30 -5.51 -18.61
N LEU A 51 -4.01 -5.64 -18.88
CA LEU A 51 -3.46 -6.53 -19.92
C LEU A 51 -3.36 -7.98 -19.45
N LEU A 52 -2.97 -8.25 -18.21
CA LEU A 52 -2.72 -9.62 -17.77
C LEU A 52 -4.01 -10.45 -17.69
N PRO A 53 -4.08 -11.64 -18.30
CA PRO A 53 -5.25 -12.50 -18.24
C PRO A 53 -5.54 -12.93 -16.79
N GLY A 54 -6.81 -13.06 -16.46
CA GLY A 54 -7.25 -13.40 -15.12
C GLY A 54 -8.69 -13.88 -15.12
N LYS A 55 -9.04 -14.69 -14.11
CA LYS A 55 -10.41 -15.22 -13.99
C LYS A 55 -11.35 -14.07 -13.65
N ARG A 56 -12.54 -14.05 -14.27
CA ARG A 56 -13.60 -13.12 -13.86
C ARG A 56 -14.19 -13.60 -12.54
N VAL A 57 -14.34 -12.68 -11.60
CA VAL A 57 -14.94 -12.93 -10.30
C VAL A 57 -15.93 -11.81 -10.03
N GLU A 58 -17.09 -12.19 -9.52
CA GLU A 58 -18.15 -11.25 -9.21
C GLU A 58 -18.05 -10.85 -7.74
N GLY A 59 -18.02 -9.55 -7.48
CA GLY A 59 -18.00 -8.98 -6.14
C GLY A 59 -19.36 -9.01 -5.44
N PRO A 60 -19.42 -8.40 -4.25
CA PRO A 60 -20.63 -8.32 -3.44
C PRO A 60 -21.69 -7.44 -4.11
N ILE A 61 -22.96 -7.78 -3.88
CA ILE A 61 -24.09 -7.00 -4.39
C ILE A 61 -24.21 -5.74 -3.53
N SER A 62 -24.19 -4.58 -4.18
CA SER A 62 -24.40 -3.29 -3.53
C SER A 62 -25.84 -3.15 -2.98
N PRO A 63 -26.09 -2.21 -2.05
CA PRO A 63 -27.44 -1.92 -1.57
C PRO A 63 -28.44 -1.54 -2.68
N THR A 64 -27.97 -0.99 -3.80
CA THR A 64 -28.83 -0.66 -4.95
C THR A 64 -28.96 -1.80 -5.97
N GLY A 65 -28.37 -2.96 -5.71
CA GLY A 65 -28.48 -4.17 -6.54
C GLY A 65 -27.41 -4.30 -7.63
N ASN A 66 -26.49 -3.34 -7.76
CA ASN A 66 -25.36 -3.46 -8.69
C ASN A 66 -24.34 -4.48 -8.21
N ARG A 67 -23.79 -5.27 -9.14
CA ARG A 67 -22.75 -6.26 -8.85
C ARG A 67 -21.47 -5.98 -9.65
N PRO A 68 -20.37 -5.56 -8.99
CA PRO A 68 -19.12 -5.29 -9.68
C PRO A 68 -18.47 -6.59 -10.14
N VAL A 69 -18.01 -6.62 -11.39
CA VAL A 69 -17.17 -7.72 -11.91
C VAL A 69 -15.71 -7.30 -11.84
N TYR A 70 -14.87 -8.17 -11.30
CA TYR A 70 -13.44 -8.01 -11.14
C TYR A 70 -12.65 -9.08 -11.92
N LYS A 71 -11.37 -8.81 -12.13
CA LYS A 71 -10.43 -9.71 -12.81
C LYS A 71 -9.37 -10.15 -11.79
N ALA A 72 -9.38 -11.42 -11.42
CA ALA A 72 -8.40 -12.03 -10.53
C ALA A 72 -7.10 -12.27 -11.29
N ASN A 73 -6.23 -11.27 -11.29
CA ASN A 73 -4.89 -11.32 -11.87
C ASN A 73 -3.79 -10.86 -10.89
N GLY A 74 -4.10 -10.74 -9.60
CA GLY A 74 -3.16 -10.22 -8.60
C GLY A 74 -1.88 -11.03 -8.48
N MET A 75 -1.98 -12.36 -8.40
CA MET A 75 -0.78 -13.22 -8.35
C MET A 75 0.10 -13.08 -9.60
N ALA A 76 -0.51 -13.02 -10.79
CA ALA A 76 0.24 -12.86 -12.03
C ALA A 76 0.93 -11.49 -12.10
N ALA A 77 0.21 -10.42 -11.73
CA ALA A 77 0.77 -9.07 -11.65
C ALA A 77 1.92 -9.02 -10.64
N TYR A 78 1.74 -9.61 -9.46
CA TYR A 78 2.76 -9.66 -8.41
C TYR A 78 4.07 -10.31 -8.86
N PHE A 79 3.98 -11.49 -9.48
CA PHE A 79 5.17 -12.17 -9.99
C PHE A 79 5.84 -11.39 -11.12
N VAL A 80 5.05 -10.83 -12.04
CA VAL A 80 5.60 -10.00 -13.13
C VAL A 80 6.30 -8.78 -12.57
N THR A 81 5.69 -8.05 -11.64
CA THR A 81 6.29 -6.87 -11.00
C THR A 81 7.60 -7.22 -10.30
N LEU A 82 7.64 -8.27 -9.48
CA LEU A 82 8.87 -8.66 -8.78
C LEU A 82 9.97 -9.13 -9.74
N VAL A 83 9.63 -9.96 -10.73
CA VAL A 83 10.60 -10.45 -11.72
C VAL A 83 11.13 -9.29 -12.56
N THR A 84 10.28 -8.39 -13.02
CA THR A 84 10.70 -7.18 -13.75
C THR A 84 11.58 -6.31 -12.88
N TYR A 85 11.22 -6.07 -11.62
CA TYR A 85 12.00 -5.24 -10.70
C TYR A 85 13.40 -5.81 -10.43
N ILE A 86 13.51 -7.12 -10.15
CA ILE A 86 14.79 -7.80 -9.94
C ILE A 86 15.60 -7.86 -11.23
N SER A 87 14.95 -8.10 -12.38
CA SER A 87 15.64 -8.13 -13.67
C SER A 87 16.22 -6.76 -14.02
N LEU A 88 15.48 -5.67 -13.80
CA LEU A 88 15.96 -4.31 -14.03
C LEU A 88 17.18 -3.98 -13.19
N TRP A 89 17.24 -4.48 -11.96
CA TRP A 89 18.42 -4.37 -11.10
C TRP A 89 19.57 -5.23 -11.61
N TRP A 90 19.32 -6.50 -11.97
CA TRP A 90 20.35 -7.43 -12.44
C TRP A 90 21.02 -7.00 -13.75
N PHE A 91 20.26 -6.38 -14.67
CA PHE A 91 20.78 -5.84 -15.91
C PHE A 91 21.33 -4.41 -15.76
N GLU A 92 21.38 -3.86 -14.53
CA GLU A 92 21.85 -2.51 -14.22
C GLU A 92 21.13 -1.39 -15.00
N ILE A 93 19.93 -1.68 -15.53
CA ILE A 93 19.12 -0.73 -16.30
C ILE A 93 18.52 0.33 -15.37
N PHE A 94 18.16 -0.07 -14.15
CA PHE A 94 17.62 0.81 -13.12
C PHE A 94 18.20 0.42 -11.77
N ASN A 95 18.75 1.39 -11.03
CA ASN A 95 19.16 1.14 -9.66
C ASN A 95 17.96 1.34 -8.71
N PRO A 96 17.48 0.27 -8.03
CA PRO A 96 16.43 0.34 -7.01
C PRO A 96 16.69 1.38 -5.92
N THR A 97 17.96 1.66 -5.62
CA THR A 97 18.35 2.56 -4.53
C THR A 97 17.93 4.00 -4.75
N VAL A 98 17.64 4.41 -5.98
CA VAL A 98 17.04 5.71 -6.30
C VAL A 98 15.73 5.91 -5.56
N VAL A 99 14.92 4.85 -5.40
CA VAL A 99 13.64 4.92 -4.66
C VAL A 99 13.89 5.19 -3.17
N TYR A 100 14.93 4.58 -2.61
CA TYR A 100 15.34 4.81 -1.22
C TYR A 100 15.90 6.22 -1.01
N ASP A 101 16.70 6.72 -1.96
CA ASP A 101 17.35 8.02 -1.83
C ASP A 101 16.34 9.18 -1.94
N HIS A 102 15.32 9.03 -2.78
CA HIS A 102 14.22 9.99 -2.95
C HIS A 102 12.97 9.68 -2.12
N LEU A 103 13.05 8.75 -1.16
CA LEU A 103 11.91 8.27 -0.38
C LEU A 103 11.12 9.41 0.29
N GLY A 104 11.83 10.38 0.88
CA GLY A 104 11.24 11.57 1.49
C GLY A 104 10.40 12.39 0.51
N GLU A 105 10.93 12.60 -0.69
CA GLU A 105 10.27 13.36 -1.76
C GLU A 105 9.06 12.60 -2.32
N ILE A 106 9.18 11.26 -2.43
CA ILE A 106 8.09 10.35 -2.80
C ILE A 106 6.95 10.47 -1.78
N TYR A 107 7.22 10.51 -0.48
CA TYR A 107 6.18 10.70 0.54
C TYR A 107 5.41 11.99 0.37
N SER A 108 6.15 13.09 0.24
CA SER A 108 5.55 14.40 0.04
C SER A 108 4.67 14.39 -1.22
N ALA A 109 5.19 13.82 -2.32
CA ALA A 109 4.45 13.69 -3.57
C ALA A 109 3.21 12.79 -3.44
N LEU A 110 3.26 11.69 -2.69
CA LEU A 110 2.10 10.82 -2.44
C LEU A 110 1.03 11.52 -1.58
N ILE A 111 1.43 12.31 -0.58
CA ILE A 111 0.48 13.08 0.25
C ILE A 111 -0.24 14.10 -0.63
N PHE A 112 0.50 14.96 -1.35
CA PHE A 112 -0.11 15.95 -2.24
C PHE A 112 -0.89 15.29 -3.38
N GLY A 113 -0.37 14.19 -3.93
CA GLY A 113 -1.03 13.41 -4.98
C GLY A 113 -2.34 12.77 -4.51
N SER A 114 -2.39 12.25 -3.29
CA SER A 114 -3.61 11.71 -2.71
C SER A 114 -4.70 12.77 -2.54
N LEU A 115 -4.33 14.00 -2.15
CA LEU A 115 -5.28 15.11 -2.07
C LEU A 115 -5.83 15.50 -3.44
N ILE A 116 -4.95 15.62 -4.45
CA ILE A 116 -5.35 15.89 -5.84
C ILE A 116 -6.26 14.77 -6.35
N PHE A 117 -5.93 13.51 -6.05
CA PHE A 117 -6.69 12.35 -6.45
C PHE A 117 -8.07 12.29 -5.79
N CYS A 118 -8.17 12.64 -4.50
CA CYS A 118 -9.43 12.79 -3.79
C CYS A 118 -10.31 13.86 -4.48
N VAL A 119 -9.77 15.05 -4.76
CA VAL A 119 -10.49 16.11 -5.48
C VAL A 119 -10.98 15.61 -6.84
N PHE A 120 -10.14 14.89 -7.58
CA PHE A 120 -10.53 14.29 -8.85
C PHE A 120 -11.71 13.31 -8.71
N LEU A 121 -11.66 12.39 -7.74
CA LEU A 121 -12.75 11.44 -7.47
C LEU A 121 -14.05 12.14 -7.03
N TYR A 122 -13.94 13.22 -6.26
CA TYR A 122 -15.07 14.05 -5.87
C TYR A 122 -15.74 14.69 -7.11
N ILE A 123 -14.96 15.36 -7.97
CA ILE A 123 -15.47 15.96 -9.22
C ILE A 123 -16.09 14.88 -10.11
N LYS A 124 -15.41 13.76 -10.27
CA LYS A 124 -15.89 12.62 -11.07
C LYS A 124 -17.24 12.10 -10.56
N GLY A 125 -17.41 11.96 -9.24
CA GLY A 125 -18.67 11.56 -8.64
C GLY A 125 -19.84 12.49 -8.93
N HIS A 126 -19.58 13.79 -9.13
CA HIS A 126 -20.61 14.76 -9.51
C HIS A 126 -20.89 14.80 -11.02
N VAL A 127 -19.86 14.67 -11.86
CA VAL A 127 -19.97 14.88 -13.31
C VAL A 127 -20.33 13.59 -14.06
N ALA A 128 -19.78 12.45 -13.64
CA ALA A 128 -19.88 11.18 -14.35
C ALA A 128 -19.94 9.98 -13.38
N PRO A 129 -21.04 9.84 -12.60
CA PRO A 129 -21.19 8.73 -11.68
C PRO A 129 -21.18 7.39 -12.42
N SER A 130 -20.37 6.43 -11.95
CA SER A 130 -20.21 5.13 -12.62
C SER A 130 -21.38 4.16 -12.38
N SER A 131 -22.21 4.40 -11.36
CA SER A 131 -23.36 3.55 -11.02
C SER A 131 -24.40 4.33 -10.21
N THR A 132 -25.57 3.73 -9.98
CA THR A 132 -26.62 4.26 -9.10
C THR A 132 -26.22 4.28 -7.62
N ASP A 133 -25.08 3.69 -7.25
CA ASP A 133 -24.52 3.76 -5.90
C ASP A 133 -23.78 5.07 -5.60
N SER A 134 -23.97 6.09 -6.45
CA SER A 134 -23.51 7.46 -6.20
C SER A 134 -24.53 8.26 -5.39
N GLY A 135 -24.09 8.94 -4.34
CA GLY A 135 -24.97 9.80 -3.54
C GLY A 135 -24.23 10.95 -2.88
N SER A 136 -24.90 12.09 -2.75
CA SER A 136 -24.43 13.27 -2.02
C SER A 136 -25.21 13.43 -0.72
N SER A 137 -24.52 13.78 0.35
CA SER A 137 -25.10 14.17 1.64
C SER A 137 -25.52 15.64 1.68
N GLY A 138 -25.21 16.43 0.64
CA GLY A 138 -25.52 17.86 0.54
C GLY A 138 -24.50 18.76 1.27
N ASN A 139 -23.50 18.20 1.95
CA ASN A 139 -22.41 18.93 2.57
C ASN A 139 -21.06 18.56 1.93
N PHE A 140 -20.38 19.57 1.37
CA PHE A 140 -19.09 19.43 0.70
C PHE A 140 -18.04 18.68 1.53
N ILE A 141 -17.95 18.99 2.84
CA ILE A 141 -16.90 18.40 3.71
C ILE A 141 -17.16 16.90 3.91
N ILE A 142 -18.43 16.52 4.11
CA ILE A 142 -18.82 15.14 4.35
C ILE A 142 -18.68 14.33 3.05
N ASP A 143 -19.11 14.89 1.93
CA ASP A 143 -18.99 14.25 0.62
C ASP A 143 -17.53 14.08 0.18
N PHE A 144 -16.67 15.05 0.52
CA PHE A 144 -15.23 14.94 0.33
C PHE A 144 -14.60 13.91 1.29
N TYR A 145 -15.08 13.75 2.51
CA TYR A 145 -14.52 12.76 3.44
C TYR A 145 -14.98 11.33 3.13
N TRP A 146 -16.28 11.12 2.95
CA TRP A 146 -16.89 9.81 2.69
C TRP A 146 -16.77 9.36 1.25
N GLY A 147 -16.64 10.28 0.29
CA GLY A 147 -16.67 9.93 -1.12
C GLY A 147 -18.09 9.68 -1.64
N MET A 148 -18.26 10.00 -2.92
CA MET A 148 -19.56 10.06 -3.58
C MET A 148 -19.98 8.71 -4.19
N GLU A 149 -19.02 7.93 -4.70
CA GLU A 149 -19.26 6.67 -5.41
C GLU A 149 -18.79 5.46 -4.59
N LEU A 150 -19.61 4.41 -4.48
CA LEU A 150 -19.20 3.15 -3.85
C LEU A 150 -18.18 2.37 -4.70
N TYR A 151 -18.33 2.32 -6.02
CA TYR A 151 -17.39 1.65 -6.92
C TYR A 151 -16.94 2.60 -8.03
N PRO A 152 -16.00 3.51 -7.74
CA PRO A 152 -15.56 4.44 -8.76
C PRO A 152 -14.75 3.70 -9.82
N ARG A 153 -15.28 3.71 -11.04
CA ARG A 153 -14.65 3.09 -12.21
C ARG A 153 -14.17 4.12 -13.22
N ILE A 154 -13.06 3.82 -13.89
CA ILE A 154 -12.61 4.54 -15.08
C ILE A 154 -12.91 3.64 -16.28
N GLY A 155 -13.90 4.01 -17.08
CA GLY A 155 -14.44 3.14 -18.12
C GLY A 155 -15.12 1.89 -17.54
N LYS A 156 -15.14 0.79 -18.31
CA LYS A 156 -15.90 -0.43 -17.95
C LYS A 156 -15.12 -1.43 -17.09
N ASN A 157 -13.79 -1.44 -17.21
CA ASN A 157 -12.95 -2.54 -16.72
C ASN A 157 -11.96 -2.13 -15.62
N PHE A 158 -11.85 -0.83 -15.30
CA PHE A 158 -10.88 -0.35 -14.32
C PHE A 158 -11.59 0.15 -13.07
N ASP A 159 -11.46 -0.62 -11.99
CA ASP A 159 -11.96 -0.25 -10.68
C ASP A 159 -10.84 0.41 -9.88
N ILE A 160 -11.10 1.63 -9.42
CA ILE A 160 -10.09 2.47 -8.79
C ILE A 160 -9.71 1.92 -7.41
N LYS A 161 -10.65 1.36 -6.64
CA LYS A 161 -10.34 0.80 -5.31
C LYS A 161 -9.41 -0.39 -5.40
N VAL A 162 -9.72 -1.31 -6.31
CA VAL A 162 -8.89 -2.49 -6.51
C VAL A 162 -7.50 -2.06 -7.01
N PHE A 163 -7.43 -1.06 -7.87
CA PHE A 163 -6.15 -0.52 -8.32
C PHE A 163 -5.36 0.09 -7.17
N THR A 164 -5.92 1.03 -6.41
CA THR A 164 -5.18 1.73 -5.35
C THR A 164 -4.77 0.80 -4.22
N ASN A 165 -5.66 -0.11 -3.80
CA ASN A 165 -5.44 -0.94 -2.63
C ASN A 165 -4.56 -2.14 -2.96
N CYS A 166 -4.95 -2.89 -4.00
CA CYS A 166 -4.30 -4.15 -4.31
C CYS A 166 -3.08 -3.96 -5.23
N ARG A 167 -3.20 -3.15 -6.28
CA ARG A 167 -2.14 -3.04 -7.30
C ARG A 167 -1.10 -1.99 -6.92
N PHE A 168 -1.51 -0.76 -6.66
CA PHE A 168 -0.57 0.29 -6.31
C PHE A 168 -0.02 0.09 -4.89
N GLY A 169 -0.91 -0.05 -3.90
CA GLY A 169 -0.60 -0.19 -2.48
C GLY A 169 0.17 -1.47 -2.15
N MET A 170 -0.52 -2.62 -2.15
CA MET A 170 0.07 -3.88 -1.69
C MET A 170 1.27 -4.37 -2.52
N MET A 171 1.36 -4.07 -3.82
CA MET A 171 2.57 -4.39 -4.59
C MET A 171 3.76 -3.54 -4.15
N SER A 172 3.53 -2.28 -3.82
CA SER A 172 4.62 -1.36 -3.45
C SER A 172 5.31 -1.85 -2.18
N TRP A 173 4.58 -2.47 -1.26
CA TRP A 173 5.13 -3.05 -0.04
C TRP A 173 6.17 -4.13 -0.32
N ALA A 174 5.90 -4.99 -1.30
CA ALA A 174 6.85 -6.02 -1.69
C ALA A 174 8.05 -5.45 -2.44
N VAL A 175 7.83 -4.49 -3.36
CA VAL A 175 8.90 -3.82 -4.10
C VAL A 175 9.84 -3.09 -3.14
N LEU A 176 9.28 -2.31 -2.20
CA LEU A 176 10.04 -1.57 -1.21
C LEU A 176 10.84 -2.50 -0.29
N ALA A 177 10.24 -3.59 0.20
CA ALA A 177 10.95 -4.57 1.03
C ALA A 177 12.20 -5.13 0.34
N VAL A 178 12.15 -5.33 -0.98
CA VAL A 178 13.29 -5.72 -1.81
C VAL A 178 14.28 -4.55 -1.98
N THR A 179 13.80 -3.33 -2.23
CA THR A 179 14.63 -2.11 -2.31
C THR A 179 15.48 -1.91 -1.06
N TYR A 180 14.92 -2.08 0.14
CA TYR A 180 15.64 -1.94 1.40
C TYR A 180 16.76 -2.97 1.55
N CYS A 181 16.52 -4.22 1.15
CA CYS A 181 17.54 -5.27 1.13
C CYS A 181 18.70 -4.90 0.19
N ILE A 182 18.38 -4.43 -1.02
CA ILE A 182 19.39 -4.04 -2.02
C ILE A 182 20.21 -2.85 -1.52
N LYS A 183 19.56 -1.81 -0.97
CA LYS A 183 20.27 -0.65 -0.42
C LYS A 183 21.20 -1.03 0.73
N GLN A 184 20.74 -1.90 1.63
CA GLN A 184 21.58 -2.36 2.74
C GLN A 184 22.79 -3.17 2.24
N TYR A 185 22.60 -3.99 1.22
CA TYR A 185 23.69 -4.72 0.58
C TYR A 185 24.72 -3.76 -0.06
N GLU A 186 24.28 -2.71 -0.76
CA GLU A 186 25.18 -1.71 -1.34
C GLU A 186 25.95 -0.91 -0.28
N LEU A 187 25.31 -0.53 0.83
CA LEU A 187 25.95 0.29 1.88
C LEU A 187 26.94 -0.51 2.74
N ASN A 188 26.59 -1.73 3.13
CA ASN A 188 27.32 -2.49 4.13
C ASN A 188 28.06 -3.70 3.53
N GLY A 189 27.88 -4.00 2.24
CA GLY A 189 28.40 -5.22 1.59
C GLY A 189 27.77 -6.52 2.10
N LYS A 190 26.82 -6.45 3.06
CA LYS A 190 26.12 -7.57 3.68
C LYS A 190 24.72 -7.15 4.09
N VAL A 191 23.76 -8.06 3.94
CA VAL A 191 22.40 -7.89 4.48
C VAL A 191 22.35 -8.48 5.89
N SER A 192 21.73 -7.75 6.83
CA SER A 192 21.54 -8.23 8.21
C SER A 192 20.48 -9.34 8.26
N ASP A 193 20.68 -10.32 9.15
CA ASP A 193 19.71 -11.41 9.40
C ASP A 193 18.32 -10.86 9.74
N SER A 194 18.26 -9.77 10.52
CA SER A 194 17.01 -9.10 10.89
C SER A 194 16.26 -8.55 9.67
N MET A 195 16.99 -8.00 8.70
CA MET A 195 16.39 -7.48 7.48
C MET A 195 15.88 -8.61 6.59
N LEU A 196 16.64 -9.71 6.47
CA LEU A 196 16.21 -10.88 5.71
C LEU A 196 14.93 -11.50 6.28
N VAL A 197 14.84 -11.66 7.60
CA VAL A 197 13.63 -12.17 8.25
C VAL A 197 12.45 -11.24 7.99
N ASN A 198 12.62 -9.93 8.17
CA ASN A 198 11.57 -8.95 7.96
C ASN A 198 11.06 -8.94 6.50
N THR A 199 11.98 -8.85 5.53
CA THR A 199 11.62 -8.88 4.11
C THR A 199 10.96 -10.20 3.71
N THR A 200 11.44 -11.33 4.23
CA THR A 200 10.83 -12.64 3.95
C THR A 200 9.40 -12.72 4.50
N LEU A 201 9.18 -12.29 5.75
CA LEU A 201 7.84 -12.25 6.35
C LEU A 201 6.89 -11.33 5.56
N MET A 202 7.38 -10.16 5.14
CA MET A 202 6.61 -9.22 4.33
C MET A 202 6.23 -9.83 2.97
N LEU A 203 7.17 -10.48 2.27
CA LEU A 203 6.89 -11.14 1.00
C LEU A 203 5.89 -12.29 1.16
N VAL A 204 6.00 -13.09 2.22
CA VAL A 204 5.03 -14.17 2.53
C VAL A 204 3.64 -13.58 2.79
N TYR A 205 3.55 -12.50 3.57
CA TYR A 205 2.29 -11.81 3.85
C TYR A 205 1.63 -11.26 2.58
N VAL A 206 2.38 -10.53 1.75
CA VAL A 206 1.87 -9.97 0.49
C VAL A 206 1.50 -11.07 -0.52
N THR A 207 2.28 -12.14 -0.61
CA THR A 207 1.96 -13.29 -1.46
C THR A 207 0.64 -13.94 -1.05
N LYS A 208 0.41 -14.09 0.26
CA LYS A 208 -0.87 -14.61 0.78
C LYS A 208 -2.03 -13.69 0.44
N PHE A 209 -1.86 -12.37 0.59
CA PHE A 209 -2.89 -11.41 0.21
C PHE A 209 -3.33 -11.60 -1.24
N PHE A 210 -2.38 -11.71 -2.18
CA PHE A 210 -2.72 -11.94 -3.59
C PHE A 210 -3.29 -13.33 -3.87
N TRP A 211 -2.91 -14.34 -3.09
CA TRP A 211 -3.49 -15.68 -3.20
C TRP A 211 -4.98 -15.68 -2.80
N TRP A 212 -5.35 -14.87 -1.81
CA TRP A 212 -6.72 -14.70 -1.31
C TRP A 212 -7.39 -13.42 -1.84
N GLU A 213 -6.94 -12.89 -2.98
CA GLU A 213 -7.44 -11.63 -3.54
C GLU A 213 -8.97 -11.61 -3.72
N ALA A 214 -9.57 -12.73 -4.12
CA ALA A 214 -11.02 -12.81 -4.32
C ALA A 214 -11.82 -12.65 -3.02
N GLY A 215 -11.25 -13.03 -1.88
CA GLY A 215 -11.87 -12.83 -0.57
C GLY A 215 -11.81 -11.37 -0.12
N TYR A 216 -10.72 -10.67 -0.47
CA TYR A 216 -10.56 -9.25 -0.15
C TYR A 216 -11.68 -8.38 -0.75
N TRP A 217 -12.24 -8.73 -1.90
CA TRP A 217 -13.36 -7.96 -2.49
C TRP A 217 -14.66 -8.03 -1.68
N ASN A 218 -14.77 -8.94 -0.72
CA ASN A 218 -15.94 -9.05 0.16
C ASN A 218 -15.72 -8.36 1.51
N THR A 219 -14.57 -7.70 1.72
CA THR A 219 -14.29 -6.97 2.96
C THR A 219 -15.04 -5.64 3.00
N MET A 220 -15.08 -5.01 4.18
CA MET A 220 -15.77 -3.74 4.41
C MET A 220 -15.26 -2.62 3.48
N ASP A 221 -13.94 -2.54 3.26
CA ASP A 221 -13.28 -1.51 2.43
C ASP A 221 -13.80 -1.50 0.99
N ILE A 222 -14.06 -2.68 0.42
CA ILE A 222 -14.55 -2.81 -0.95
C ILE A 222 -16.07 -2.78 -0.98
N ALA A 223 -16.73 -3.53 -0.10
CA ALA A 223 -18.16 -3.81 -0.18
C ALA A 223 -19.05 -2.66 0.34
N HIS A 224 -18.60 -1.93 1.36
CA HIS A 224 -19.46 -1.01 2.13
C HIS A 224 -18.92 0.41 2.17
N ASP A 225 -17.61 0.58 2.31
CA ASP A 225 -17.02 1.90 2.43
C ASP A 225 -17.04 2.62 1.08
N ARG A 226 -17.51 3.86 0.99
CA ARG A 226 -17.37 4.70 -0.24
C ARG A 226 -16.01 5.43 -0.27
N GLY A 227 -15.32 5.40 0.87
CA GLY A 227 -14.33 6.31 1.41
C GLY A 227 -13.34 6.91 0.44
N LEU A 228 -13.53 8.21 0.14
CA LEU A 228 -12.44 9.08 -0.30
C LEU A 228 -11.29 9.09 0.74
N HIS A 229 -11.66 9.10 2.02
CA HIS A 229 -10.74 8.98 3.14
C HIS A 229 -9.88 7.72 3.09
N SER A 230 -10.43 6.61 2.62
CA SER A 230 -9.67 5.36 2.50
C SER A 230 -8.56 5.48 1.46
N TYR A 231 -8.77 6.20 0.34
CA TYR A 231 -7.68 6.49 -0.59
C TYR A 231 -6.62 7.38 0.04
N PHE A 232 -7.02 8.44 0.74
CA PHE A 232 -6.07 9.30 1.46
C PHE A 232 -5.25 8.48 2.47
N SER A 233 -5.91 7.70 3.32
CA SER A 233 -5.26 6.83 4.31
C SER A 233 -4.40 5.75 3.66
N MET A 234 -4.72 5.23 2.48
CA MET A 234 -3.96 4.17 1.81
C MET A 234 -2.67 4.64 1.14
N PHE A 235 -2.68 5.86 0.57
CA PHE A 235 -1.44 6.53 0.16
C PHE A 235 -0.55 6.85 1.38
N ASN A 236 -1.16 7.01 2.57
CA ASN A 236 -0.47 7.19 3.84
C ASN A 236 -0.09 5.87 4.55
N VAL A 237 -0.73 4.73 4.26
CA VAL A 237 -0.40 3.41 4.82
C VAL A 237 0.87 2.82 4.18
N LEU A 238 1.21 3.24 2.95
CA LEU A 238 2.57 3.13 2.44
C LEU A 238 3.61 3.78 3.39
N ILE A 239 3.24 4.85 4.12
CA ILE A 239 4.17 5.64 4.94
C ILE A 239 4.47 4.95 6.28
N THR A 240 3.48 4.28 6.88
CA THR A 240 3.62 3.67 8.21
C THR A 240 4.51 2.43 8.22
N GLU A 241 4.41 1.56 7.20
CA GLU A 241 5.21 0.32 7.14
C GLU A 241 6.64 0.55 6.66
N ILE A 242 6.85 1.59 5.85
CA ILE A 242 8.20 1.98 5.46
C ILE A 242 8.96 2.58 6.65
N LEU A 243 8.29 3.25 7.58
CA LEU A 243 8.90 3.65 8.86
C LEU A 243 9.35 2.43 9.68
N PHE A 244 8.59 1.32 9.66
CA PHE A 244 8.99 0.05 10.30
C PHE A 244 10.23 -0.57 9.63
N GLN A 245 10.29 -0.56 8.29
CA GLN A 245 11.47 -1.03 7.54
C GLN A 245 12.69 -0.11 7.71
N ALA A 246 12.50 1.21 7.75
CA ALA A 246 13.54 2.18 8.05
C ALA A 246 14.10 2.03 9.47
N LEU A 247 13.24 1.74 10.46
CA LEU A 247 13.63 1.37 11.82
C LEU A 247 14.46 0.08 11.85
N SER A 248 14.12 -0.92 11.03
CA SER A 248 14.90 -2.16 10.92
C SER A 248 16.29 -1.96 10.29
N HIS A 249 16.46 -0.93 9.44
CA HIS A 249 17.75 -0.53 8.87
C HIS A 249 18.66 0.15 9.92
N LEU A 250 18.07 1.01 10.77
CA LEU A 250 18.75 1.65 11.90
C LEU A 250 19.18 0.64 12.98
N ASN A 251 18.50 -0.50 13.11
CA ASN A 251 18.78 -1.49 14.14
C ASN A 251 20.00 -2.38 13.87
N SER A 252 20.82 -2.04 12.86
CA SER A 252 22.15 -2.63 12.65
C SER A 252 23.11 -2.45 13.84
N TYR A 253 22.73 -1.67 14.86
CA TYR A 253 23.49 -1.44 16.09
C TYR A 253 23.00 -2.22 17.33
N LEU A 254 21.83 -2.85 17.30
CA LEU A 254 21.33 -3.65 18.42
C LEU A 254 21.57 -5.13 18.12
N GLY A 255 22.71 -5.63 18.60
CA GLY A 255 23.04 -7.06 18.61
C GLY A 255 22.08 -7.86 19.48
N PHE A 256 20.84 -8.03 19.02
CA PHE A 256 19.94 -9.03 19.58
C PHE A 256 20.54 -10.41 19.30
N GLY A 257 20.65 -11.25 20.33
CA GLY A 257 21.13 -12.62 20.15
C GLY A 257 20.30 -13.34 19.09
N SER A 258 20.95 -14.13 18.22
CA SER A 258 20.34 -14.77 17.05
C SER A 258 19.04 -15.52 17.38
N TRP A 259 18.92 -16.04 18.61
CA TRP A 259 17.73 -16.72 19.13
C TRP A 259 16.47 -15.84 19.23
N ILE A 260 16.60 -14.54 19.50
CA ILE A 260 15.48 -13.60 19.57
C ILE A 260 14.89 -13.38 18.18
N LEU A 261 15.74 -13.30 17.15
CA LEU A 261 15.30 -13.17 15.76
C LEU A 261 14.57 -14.42 15.29
N TYR A 262 15.03 -15.61 15.68
CA TYR A 262 14.31 -16.86 15.40
C TYR A 262 12.95 -16.92 16.12
N LEU A 263 12.87 -16.47 17.37
CA LEU A 263 11.59 -16.37 18.10
C LEU A 263 10.63 -15.38 17.45
N LEU A 264 11.09 -14.19 17.06
CA LEU A 264 10.27 -13.20 16.37
C LEU A 264 9.82 -13.71 14.99
N GLY A 265 10.70 -14.40 14.27
CA GLY A 265 10.37 -15.06 13.01
C GLY A 265 9.31 -16.14 13.19
N LEU A 266 9.43 -16.99 14.22
CA LEU A 266 8.44 -18.02 14.54
C LEU A 266 7.11 -17.43 15.02
N LEU A 267 7.13 -16.35 15.80
CA LEU A 267 5.94 -15.63 16.21
C LEU A 267 5.26 -14.96 15.00
N GLY A 268 6.03 -14.37 14.09
CA GLY A 268 5.55 -13.80 12.84
C GLY A 268 4.93 -14.86 11.91
N LEU A 269 5.58 -16.01 11.75
CA LEU A 269 5.00 -17.14 11.03
C LEU A 269 3.78 -17.72 11.74
N GLY A 270 3.75 -17.69 13.07
CA GLY A 270 2.63 -18.10 13.90
C GLY A 270 1.42 -17.19 13.72
N SER A 271 1.60 -15.87 13.74
CA SER A 271 0.53 -14.90 13.48
C SER A 271 0.02 -14.98 12.04
N ILE A 272 0.92 -15.16 11.07
CA ILE A 272 0.55 -15.46 9.69
C ILE A 272 -0.25 -16.78 9.64
N ARG A 273 0.19 -17.86 10.28
CA ARG A 273 -0.56 -19.13 10.31
C ARG A 273 -1.95 -18.97 10.93
N VAL A 274 -2.08 -18.22 12.03
CA VAL A 274 -3.38 -17.90 12.65
C VAL A 274 -4.27 -17.17 11.65
N TYR A 275 -3.72 -16.20 10.92
CA TYR A 275 -4.41 -15.51 9.84
C TYR A 275 -4.88 -16.50 8.75
N PHE A 276 -3.99 -17.35 8.25
CA PHE A 276 -4.31 -18.42 7.28
C PHE A 276 -5.43 -19.36 7.77
N THR A 277 -5.48 -19.69 9.06
CA THR A 277 -6.51 -20.59 9.62
C THR A 277 -7.85 -19.91 9.89
N ARG A 278 -7.87 -18.59 10.01
CA ARG A 278 -9.10 -17.81 10.22
C ARG A 278 -9.80 -17.42 8.92
N ASP A 279 -9.14 -17.61 7.78
CA ASP A 279 -9.72 -17.47 6.45
C ASP A 279 -10.69 -18.63 6.15
N VAL A 280 -11.91 -18.55 6.69
CA VAL A 280 -13.02 -19.41 6.26
C VAL A 280 -13.44 -18.95 4.86
N PRO A 281 -13.46 -19.82 3.84
CA PRO A 281 -14.00 -19.44 2.54
C PRO A 281 -15.49 -19.12 2.71
N CYS A 282 -15.89 -17.88 2.41
CA CYS A 282 -17.29 -17.55 2.16
C CYS A 282 -17.73 -18.28 0.88
N GLN A 283 -18.08 -19.56 1.00
CA GLN A 283 -19.04 -20.17 0.11
C GLN A 283 -20.43 -19.60 0.40
N PRO A 284 -21.32 -19.55 -0.61
CA PRO A 284 -22.60 -18.87 -0.54
C PRO A 284 -23.59 -19.69 0.29
N SER A 285 -23.45 -19.66 1.61
CA SER A 285 -24.52 -20.06 2.52
C SER A 285 -25.02 -18.77 3.19
N GLY A 286 -26.23 -18.35 2.87
CA GLY A 286 -26.86 -17.10 3.34
C GLY A 286 -27.07 -17.04 4.85
N LYS A 287 -25.99 -17.08 5.63
CA LYS A 287 -25.99 -16.79 7.05
C LYS A 287 -25.59 -15.33 7.27
N PRO A 288 -26.33 -14.57 8.09
CA PRO A 288 -26.03 -13.18 8.36
C PRO A 288 -24.72 -13.03 9.16
N TRP A 289 -24.01 -11.93 8.88
CA TRP A 289 -22.76 -11.54 9.51
C TRP A 289 -22.90 -11.31 11.02
N ASN A 290 -22.03 -11.92 11.82
CA ASN A 290 -21.79 -11.48 13.20
C ASN A 290 -20.70 -10.39 13.17
N ALA A 291 -21.11 -9.14 13.40
CA ALA A 291 -20.30 -7.92 13.33
C ALA A 291 -19.27 -7.76 14.47
N GLY A 292 -18.65 -8.84 14.94
CA GLY A 292 -17.77 -8.84 16.11
C GLY A 292 -16.27 -8.95 15.82
N MET A 293 -15.84 -9.13 14.57
CA MET A 293 -14.42 -9.43 14.29
C MET A 293 -13.95 -8.78 13.00
N LEU A 294 -12.93 -7.93 13.13
CA LEU A 294 -12.01 -7.36 12.13
C LEU A 294 -12.06 -5.84 12.06
N THR A 295 -11.61 -5.21 13.15
CA THR A 295 -11.05 -3.86 13.14
C THR A 295 -9.61 -4.01 13.58
N PHE A 296 -8.67 -4.20 12.64
CA PHE A 296 -7.25 -3.91 12.82
C PHE A 296 -6.62 -3.73 11.43
N LEU A 297 -6.92 -2.59 10.83
CA LEU A 297 -6.01 -1.79 10.01
C LEU A 297 -5.88 -0.44 10.71
#